data_AF-A0AAV2R5P5-F1
#
_entry.id   AF-A0AAV2R5P5-F1
#
_cell.length_a   1.000
_cell.length_b   1.000
_cell.length_c   1.000
_cell.angle_alpha   90.00
_cell.angle_beta   90.00
_cell.angle_gamma   90.00
#
_symmetry.space_group_name_H-M   'P 1'
#
loop_
_entity.id
_entity.type
_entity.pdbx_description
1 polymer ?
#
loop_
_entity_poly.entity_id
_entity_poly.type
_entity_poly.pdbx_seq_one_letter_code
_entity_poly.pdbx_strand_id
1 'polypeptide(L)'
;FCSHGPECLEALVNAGHYEAAISVLSHVTPLFFSQPEELISDDNFMKSVQKLLVADQTYMSMAKNLISPEFPGRILKLIAAMIIHHMRRFSGNKMEYGSSGISLWVQVFTGVPEWVHNRSALYILDIICSQAFHHIKLWHCINDAFAELMKGKSASSSTGTGTLSSLYSWLTSGTTAPNSLMVRSSAPEFPWFTAAVLQLETQHEITSGLWKNLLIEFHKNPDTTVEAALKKVCDDLVLGPVNSNLLSIYRWGQQVIDLHVGHPALPITLHCFFMMHLARTPPVSGNYDCGSVTQKFYEGYVNGAFLGKIKTKVLQATEYYEELLPQEPHGQQNAHNTQ
;
A
#
# COMPACT_ATOMS: atom_id res chain seq x y z
N PHE A 1 28.29 4.48 18.89
CA PHE A 1 27.66 3.45 18.04
C PHE A 1 28.39 3.33 16.70
N CYS A 2 28.71 4.43 16.01
CA CYS A 2 29.27 4.43 14.65
C CYS A 2 30.62 3.69 14.44
N SER A 3 31.35 3.29 15.49
CA SER A 3 32.64 2.57 15.34
C SER A 3 32.54 1.05 15.53
N HIS A 4 31.82 0.57 16.55
CA HIS A 4 31.70 -0.87 16.87
C HIS A 4 30.26 -1.30 17.20
N GLY A 5 29.31 -0.36 17.13
CA GLY A 5 27.91 -0.60 17.49
C GLY A 5 27.23 -1.64 16.60
N PRO A 6 27.35 -1.55 15.26
CA PRO A 6 26.83 -2.57 14.35
C PRO A 6 27.43 -3.96 14.59
N GLU A 7 28.73 -4.06 14.89
CA GLU A 7 29.39 -5.33 15.21
C GLU A 7 28.85 -5.95 16.50
N CYS A 8 28.67 -5.15 17.56
CA CYS A 8 28.06 -5.59 18.81
C CYS A 8 26.59 -6.01 18.62
N LEU A 9 25.84 -5.28 17.79
CA LEU A 9 24.46 -5.64 17.44
C LEU A 9 24.43 -6.98 16.70
N GLU A 10 25.33 -7.18 15.74
CA GLU A 10 25.43 -8.42 14.99
C GLU A 10 25.78 -9.59 15.91
N ALA A 11 26.70 -9.41 16.86
CA ALA A 11 27.04 -10.41 17.86
C ALA A 11 25.82 -10.86 18.69
N LEU A 12 24.97 -9.91 19.13
CA LEU A 12 23.73 -10.22 19.85
C LEU A 12 22.76 -11.03 19.00
N VAL A 13 22.55 -10.62 17.75
CA VAL A 13 21.63 -11.28 16.81
C VAL A 13 22.13 -12.68 16.46
N ASN A 14 23.43 -12.86 16.25
CA ASN A 14 24.05 -14.16 15.97
C ASN A 14 23.99 -15.13 17.17
N ALA A 15 24.05 -14.59 18.39
CA ALA A 15 23.87 -15.37 19.62
C ALA A 15 22.39 -15.68 19.94
N GLY A 16 21.44 -15.24 19.12
CA GLY A 16 20.00 -15.45 19.35
C GLY A 16 19.37 -14.51 20.39
N HIS A 17 20.10 -13.51 20.87
CA HIS A 17 19.61 -12.51 21.84
C HIS A 17 18.78 -11.41 21.16
N TYR A 18 17.73 -11.81 20.43
CA TYR A 18 16.93 -10.90 19.61
C TYR A 18 16.20 -9.82 20.41
N GLU A 19 15.70 -10.13 21.61
CA GLU A 19 15.04 -9.14 22.47
C GLU A 19 16.01 -8.05 22.93
N ALA A 20 17.23 -8.44 23.29
CA ALA A 20 18.28 -7.49 23.67
C ALA A 20 18.70 -6.63 22.47
N ALA A 21 18.85 -7.23 21.29
CA ALA A 21 19.13 -6.51 20.05
C ALA A 21 18.05 -5.46 19.74
N ILE A 22 16.77 -5.83 19.83
CA ILE A 22 15.65 -4.90 19.63
C ILE A 22 15.64 -3.81 20.69
N SER A 23 15.93 -4.13 21.96
CA SER A 23 16.05 -3.13 23.02
C SER A 23 17.21 -2.17 22.78
N VAL A 24 18.32 -2.60 22.16
CA VAL A 24 19.39 -1.70 21.76
C VAL A 24 18.91 -0.77 20.63
N LEU A 25 18.28 -1.34 19.60
CA LEU A 25 17.72 -0.58 18.48
C LEU A 25 16.71 0.48 18.94
N SER A 26 15.86 0.17 19.93
CA SER A 26 14.86 1.10 20.43
C SER A 26 15.43 2.38 21.06
N HIS A 27 16.70 2.35 21.49
CA HIS A 27 17.38 3.49 22.09
C HIS A 27 18.36 4.15 21.14
N VAL A 28 19.01 3.35 20.29
CA VAL A 28 20.06 3.82 19.39
C VAL A 28 19.49 4.44 18.12
N THR A 29 18.53 3.78 17.46
CA THR A 29 18.04 4.23 16.15
C THR A 29 17.49 5.67 16.15
N PRO A 30 16.78 6.15 17.20
CA PRO A 30 16.33 7.54 17.26
C PRO A 30 17.45 8.59 17.18
N LEU A 31 18.68 8.24 17.57
CA LEU A 31 19.84 9.14 17.47
C LEU A 31 20.23 9.43 16.01
N PHE A 32 19.83 8.55 15.08
CA PHE A 32 20.13 8.63 13.65
C PHE A 32 18.97 9.20 12.82
N PHE A 33 17.87 9.62 13.42
CA PHE A 33 16.74 10.16 12.64
C PHE A 33 17.10 11.40 11.85
N SER A 34 18.04 12.21 12.31
CA SER A 34 18.53 13.37 11.54
C SER A 34 19.52 12.99 10.43
N GLN A 35 20.11 11.80 10.48
CA GLN A 35 21.16 11.31 9.58
C GLN A 35 20.97 9.80 9.30
N PRO A 36 19.87 9.42 8.63
CA PRO A 36 19.51 8.01 8.45
C PRO A 36 20.54 7.22 7.61
N GLU A 37 21.22 7.91 6.70
CA GLU A 37 22.21 7.34 5.77
C GLU A 37 23.37 6.64 6.48
N GLU A 38 23.78 7.13 7.66
CA GLU A 38 24.87 6.52 8.45
C GLU A 38 24.55 5.10 8.90
N LEU A 39 23.26 4.80 9.11
CA LEU A 39 22.80 3.49 9.55
C LEU A 39 22.45 2.59 8.36
N ILE A 40 21.82 3.16 7.33
CA ILE A 40 21.38 2.43 6.14
C ILE A 40 22.58 1.96 5.29
N SER A 41 23.67 2.73 5.26
CA SER A 41 24.87 2.39 4.51
C SER A 41 25.75 1.34 5.21
N ASP A 42 25.43 0.97 6.46
CA ASP A 42 26.21 -0.01 7.21
C ASP A 42 25.72 -1.45 6.95
N ASP A 43 26.57 -2.25 6.30
CA ASP A 43 26.26 -3.63 5.94
C ASP A 43 25.96 -4.53 7.15
N ASN A 44 26.63 -4.31 8.28
CA ASN A 44 26.46 -5.14 9.48
C ASN A 44 25.12 -4.85 10.15
N PHE A 45 24.71 -3.59 10.16
CA PHE A 45 23.37 -3.17 10.57
C PHE A 45 22.31 -3.81 9.67
N MET A 46 22.43 -3.68 8.35
CA MET A 46 21.45 -4.24 7.42
C MET A 46 21.37 -5.77 7.50
N LYS A 47 22.49 -6.47 7.67
CA LYS A 47 22.53 -7.93 7.94
C LYS A 47 21.83 -8.29 9.25
N SER A 48 22.02 -7.48 10.30
CA SER A 48 21.38 -7.68 11.60
C SER A 48 19.86 -7.53 11.49
N VAL A 49 19.37 -6.52 10.77
CA VAL A 49 17.94 -6.33 10.50
C VAL A 49 17.37 -7.52 9.71
N GLN A 50 18.06 -7.98 8.66
CA GLN A 50 17.62 -9.13 7.88
C GLN A 50 17.50 -10.41 8.73
N LYS A 51 18.48 -10.68 9.60
CA LYS A 51 18.42 -11.80 10.55
C LYS A 51 17.27 -11.66 11.55
N LEU A 52 16.99 -10.45 12.04
CA LEU A 52 15.85 -10.18 12.93
C LEU A 52 14.50 -10.45 12.25
N LEU A 53 14.35 -10.12 10.96
CA LEU A 53 13.11 -10.36 10.21
C LEU A 53 12.76 -11.85 10.02
N VAL A 54 13.77 -12.73 10.07
CA VAL A 54 13.60 -14.19 9.93
C VAL A 54 13.76 -14.95 11.25
N ALA A 55 13.98 -14.25 12.36
CA ALA A 55 14.25 -14.85 13.67
C ALA A 55 13.11 -15.76 14.18
N ASP A 56 11.85 -15.41 13.89
CA ASP A 56 10.71 -16.27 14.26
C ASP A 56 10.67 -17.57 13.43
N GLN A 57 11.28 -17.60 12.26
CA GLN A 57 11.34 -18.78 11.38
C GLN A 57 12.47 -19.74 11.79
N THR A 58 13.56 -19.23 12.35
CA THR A 58 14.71 -20.04 12.80
C THR A 58 14.40 -20.85 14.06
N TYR A 59 13.60 -20.34 15.00
CA TYR A 59 13.13 -21.13 16.15
C TYR A 59 12.26 -22.33 15.74
N MET A 60 11.52 -22.21 14.64
CA MET A 60 10.61 -23.26 14.15
C MET A 60 11.32 -24.32 13.31
N SER A 61 12.42 -23.99 12.61
CA SER A 61 13.23 -25.02 11.94
C SER A 61 13.88 -26.00 12.93
N MET A 62 14.09 -25.57 14.18
CA MET A 62 14.51 -26.44 15.30
C MET A 62 13.38 -27.30 15.88
N ALA A 63 12.12 -26.87 15.77
CA ALA A 63 10.94 -27.59 16.26
C ALA A 63 10.21 -28.28 15.10
N LYS A 64 10.68 -29.47 14.69
CA LYS A 64 10.10 -30.28 13.60
C LYS A 64 8.57 -30.42 13.70
N ASN A 65 7.85 -29.86 12.72
CA ASN A 65 6.62 -30.38 12.09
C ASN A 65 5.37 -30.70 12.95
N LEU A 66 4.86 -29.80 13.80
CA LEU A 66 3.54 -30.05 14.42
C LEU A 66 2.53 -28.88 14.42
N ILE A 67 2.94 -27.63 14.15
CA ILE A 67 2.02 -26.48 14.20
C ILE A 67 2.35 -25.52 13.05
N SER A 68 1.31 -25.01 12.37
CA SER A 68 1.46 -23.93 11.38
C SER A 68 2.12 -22.72 12.05
N PRO A 69 3.20 -22.14 11.51
CA PRO A 69 3.90 -21.05 12.17
C PRO A 69 2.96 -19.86 12.38
N GLU A 70 2.79 -19.45 13.63
CA GLU A 70 2.02 -18.25 13.96
C GLU A 70 2.67 -17.04 13.29
N PHE A 71 1.92 -16.33 12.46
CA PHE A 71 2.36 -15.12 11.81
C PHE A 71 1.42 -13.97 12.17
N PRO A 72 1.93 -12.81 12.59
CA PRO A 72 3.35 -12.49 12.84
C PRO A 72 3.90 -13.19 14.10
N GLY A 73 5.18 -13.54 14.09
CA GLY A 73 5.86 -14.14 15.24
C GLY A 73 6.22 -13.12 16.34
N ARG A 74 6.77 -13.59 17.46
CA ARG A 74 7.05 -12.76 18.64
C ARG A 74 8.10 -11.69 18.34
N ILE A 75 9.20 -12.05 17.69
CA ILE A 75 10.29 -11.11 17.38
C ILE A 75 9.79 -10.04 16.42
N LEU A 76 9.02 -10.43 15.40
CA LEU A 76 8.43 -9.50 14.45
C LEU A 76 7.43 -8.53 15.12
N LYS A 77 6.62 -9.02 16.07
CA LYS A 77 5.74 -8.17 16.90
C LYS A 77 6.54 -7.17 17.76
N LEU A 78 7.70 -7.56 18.29
CA LEU A 78 8.57 -6.65 19.06
C LEU A 78 9.21 -5.57 18.18
N ILE A 79 9.64 -5.92 16.96
CA ILE A 79 10.13 -4.93 15.96
C ILE A 79 9.01 -3.93 15.65
N ALA A 80 7.80 -4.41 15.37
CA ALA A 80 6.64 -3.56 15.11
C ALA A 80 6.36 -2.63 16.31
N ALA A 81 6.35 -3.16 17.53
CA ALA A 81 6.11 -2.37 18.75
C ALA A 81 7.17 -1.29 18.96
N MET A 82 8.45 -1.59 18.71
CA MET A 82 9.53 -0.60 18.74
C MET A 82 9.30 0.54 17.75
N ILE A 83 8.93 0.22 16.51
CA ILE A 83 8.67 1.23 15.48
C ILE A 83 7.45 2.09 15.84
N ILE A 84 6.37 1.47 16.30
CA ILE A 84 5.19 2.19 16.81
C ILE A 84 5.58 3.13 17.96
N HIS A 85 6.44 2.68 18.89
CA HIS A 85 6.94 3.52 19.98
C HIS A 85 7.71 4.72 19.44
N HIS A 86 8.61 4.53 18.47
CA HIS A 86 9.31 5.63 17.80
C HIS A 86 8.31 6.61 17.16
N MET A 87 7.36 6.11 16.36
CA MET A 87 6.39 6.96 15.68
C MET A 87 5.57 7.80 16.68
N ARG A 88 5.08 7.19 17.76
CA ARG A 88 4.30 7.91 18.80
C ARG A 88 5.13 8.91 19.60
N ARG A 89 6.38 8.56 19.90
CA ARG A 89 7.29 9.43 20.67
C ARG A 89 7.67 10.68 19.89
N PHE A 90 7.81 10.58 18.57
CA PHE A 90 8.33 11.64 17.71
C PHE A 90 7.27 12.30 16.80
N SER A 91 6.01 11.87 16.84
CA SER A 91 4.88 12.50 16.11
C SER A 91 4.30 13.77 16.78
N GLY A 92 4.73 14.10 18.00
CA GLY A 92 4.28 15.30 18.74
C GLY A 92 5.00 16.60 18.35
N ASN A 93 5.32 17.46 19.33
CA ASN A 93 5.95 18.80 19.15
C ASN A 93 7.31 18.81 18.42
N LYS A 94 7.83 17.66 17.99
CA LYS A 94 9.06 17.46 17.22
C LYS A 94 8.77 16.70 15.92
N MET A 95 7.72 17.10 15.21
CA MET A 95 7.18 16.42 14.01
C MET A 95 8.25 16.13 12.93
N GLU A 96 9.30 16.96 12.82
CA GLU A 96 10.42 16.72 11.90
C GLU A 96 11.14 15.39 12.17
N TYR A 97 11.31 15.01 13.44
CA TYR A 97 11.92 13.73 13.83
C TYR A 97 10.98 12.55 13.55
N GLY A 98 9.66 12.77 13.56
CA GLY A 98 8.66 11.76 13.19
C GLY A 98 8.75 11.40 11.71
N SER A 99 8.81 12.39 10.82
CA SER A 99 8.95 12.17 9.38
C SER A 99 10.29 11.48 9.05
N SER A 100 11.40 11.97 9.61
CA SER A 100 12.71 11.36 9.33
C SER A 100 12.84 9.95 9.89
N GLY A 101 12.21 9.66 11.05
CA GLY A 101 12.14 8.31 11.59
C GLY A 101 11.35 7.34 10.70
N ILE A 102 10.22 7.79 10.13
CA ILE A 102 9.47 6.98 9.14
C ILE A 102 10.31 6.73 7.90
N SER A 103 10.92 7.78 7.35
CA SER A 103 11.78 7.66 6.17
C SER A 103 12.90 6.65 6.40
N LEU A 104 13.56 6.71 7.57
CA LEU A 104 14.56 5.72 7.96
C LEU A 104 13.99 4.30 7.93
N TRP A 105 12.88 4.04 8.62
CA TRP A 105 12.33 2.69 8.70
C TRP A 105 11.83 2.17 7.36
N VAL A 106 11.17 3.01 6.56
CA VAL A 106 10.76 2.64 5.20
C VAL A 106 11.99 2.23 4.39
N GLN A 107 13.04 3.06 4.37
CA GLN A 107 14.27 2.75 3.64
C GLN A 107 14.96 1.48 4.14
N VAL A 108 15.02 1.26 5.45
CA VAL A 108 15.58 0.02 6.04
C VAL A 108 14.83 -1.21 5.53
N PHE A 109 13.50 -1.23 5.55
CA PHE A 109 12.74 -2.41 5.12
C PHE A 109 12.68 -2.57 3.61
N THR A 110 12.74 -1.49 2.84
CA THR A 110 12.84 -1.55 1.37
C THR A 110 14.27 -1.79 0.87
N GLY A 111 15.27 -1.65 1.75
CA GLY A 111 16.67 -2.00 1.50
C GLY A 111 16.97 -3.49 1.71
N VAL A 112 16.01 -4.26 2.23
CA VAL A 112 16.13 -5.72 2.34
C VAL A 112 16.09 -6.35 0.93
N PRO A 113 16.99 -7.28 0.59
CA PRO A 113 16.93 -8.00 -0.69
C PRO A 113 15.58 -8.69 -0.88
N GLU A 114 15.00 -8.57 -2.08
CA GLU A 114 13.68 -9.14 -2.40
C GLU A 114 12.57 -8.74 -1.41
N TRP A 115 12.61 -7.52 -0.85
CA TRP A 115 11.66 -7.08 0.17
C TRP A 115 10.18 -7.20 -0.26
N VAL A 116 9.89 -7.03 -1.56
CA VAL A 116 8.53 -7.19 -2.12
C VAL A 116 7.99 -8.62 -2.00
N HIS A 117 8.87 -9.61 -1.85
CA HIS A 117 8.54 -11.02 -1.60
C HIS A 117 8.69 -11.39 -0.11
N ASN A 118 9.29 -10.51 0.70
CA ASN A 118 9.54 -10.76 2.11
C ASN A 118 8.32 -10.41 2.96
N ARG A 119 7.56 -11.44 3.37
CA ARG A 119 6.35 -11.31 4.19
C ARG A 119 6.59 -10.53 5.50
N SER A 120 7.74 -10.71 6.15
CA SER A 120 8.09 -9.99 7.38
C SER A 120 8.32 -8.50 7.12
N ALA A 121 9.02 -8.15 6.04
CA ALA A 121 9.24 -6.75 5.65
C ALA A 121 7.91 -6.06 5.29
N LEU A 122 7.07 -6.72 4.49
CA LEU A 122 5.74 -6.21 4.12
C LEU A 122 4.83 -6.01 5.33
N TYR A 123 4.86 -6.93 6.31
CA TYR A 123 4.13 -6.76 7.57
C TYR A 123 4.57 -5.51 8.32
N ILE A 124 5.87 -5.24 8.42
CA ILE A 124 6.35 -4.05 9.13
C ILE A 124 5.99 -2.78 8.35
N LEU A 125 6.12 -2.79 7.01
CA LEU A 125 5.68 -1.68 6.16
C LEU A 125 4.17 -1.42 6.29
N ASP A 126 3.35 -2.46 6.40
CA ASP A 126 1.91 -2.35 6.65
C ASP A 126 1.61 -1.67 7.99
N ILE A 127 2.32 -2.05 9.06
CA ILE A 127 2.21 -1.40 10.37
C ILE A 127 2.60 0.08 10.30
N ILE A 128 3.70 0.41 9.61
CA ILE A 128 4.14 1.80 9.41
C ILE A 128 3.05 2.59 8.67
N CYS A 129 2.50 2.05 7.58
CA CYS A 129 1.41 2.67 6.82
C CYS A 129 0.16 2.87 7.70
N SER A 130 -0.22 1.85 8.47
CA SER A 130 -1.36 1.90 9.38
C SER A 130 -1.23 3.02 10.42
N GLN A 131 -0.06 3.15 11.05
CA GLN A 131 0.17 4.21 12.03
C GLN A 131 0.23 5.60 11.38
N ALA A 132 0.84 5.72 10.19
CA ALA A 132 0.95 6.98 9.48
C ALA A 132 -0.38 7.47 8.91
N PHE A 133 -1.31 6.57 8.58
CA PHE A 133 -2.63 6.93 8.06
C PHE A 133 -3.39 7.90 8.97
N HIS A 134 -3.19 7.81 10.28
CA HIS A 134 -3.81 8.72 11.26
C HIS A 134 -3.17 10.12 11.29
N HIS A 135 -2.08 10.35 10.56
CA HIS A 135 -1.31 11.59 10.55
C HIS A 135 -0.96 12.00 9.12
N ILE A 136 -1.69 12.97 8.55
CA ILE A 136 -1.55 13.39 7.15
C ILE A 136 -0.10 13.65 6.69
N LYS A 137 0.73 14.29 7.53
CA LYS A 137 2.14 14.57 7.21
C LYS A 137 2.97 13.30 7.09
N LEU A 138 2.74 12.34 7.98
CA LEU A 138 3.43 11.05 7.99
C LEU A 138 2.99 10.20 6.79
N TRP A 139 1.69 10.24 6.47
CA TRP A 139 1.15 9.60 5.27
C TRP A 139 1.79 10.14 3.98
N HIS A 140 1.91 11.47 3.86
CA HIS A 140 2.59 12.09 2.73
C HIS A 140 4.06 11.65 2.64
N CYS A 141 4.77 11.61 3.77
CA CYS A 141 6.16 11.16 3.81
C CYS A 141 6.34 9.72 3.32
N ILE A 142 5.41 8.80 3.66
CA ILE A 142 5.41 7.44 3.12
C ILE A 142 5.20 7.44 1.60
N ASN A 143 4.22 8.20 1.12
CA ASN A 143 3.94 8.27 -0.31
C ASN A 143 5.13 8.83 -1.10
N ASP A 144 5.82 9.84 -0.57
CA ASP A 144 7.03 10.40 -1.17
C ASP A 144 8.15 9.35 -1.21
N ALA A 145 8.38 8.62 -0.11
CA ALA A 145 9.39 7.56 -0.05
C ALA A 145 9.09 6.43 -1.05
N PHE A 146 7.83 6.00 -1.16
CA PHE A 146 7.40 5.01 -2.15
C PHE A 146 7.49 5.52 -3.59
N ALA A 147 7.23 6.81 -3.82
CA ALA A 147 7.38 7.43 -5.13
C ALA A 147 8.84 7.41 -5.59
N GLU A 148 9.77 7.76 -4.71
CA GLU A 148 11.21 7.69 -5.00
C GLU A 148 11.67 6.26 -5.30
N LEU A 149 11.17 5.26 -4.56
CA LEU A 149 11.48 3.85 -4.84
C LEU A 149 10.98 3.40 -6.23
N MET A 150 9.79 3.81 -6.65
CA MET A 150 9.28 3.48 -7.99
C MET A 150 10.06 4.17 -9.10
N LYS A 151 10.50 5.42 -8.90
CA LYS A 151 11.40 6.13 -9.82
C LYS A 151 12.76 5.41 -9.94
N GLY A 152 13.34 5.01 -8.81
CA GLY A 152 14.63 4.30 -8.76
C GLY A 152 14.60 2.97 -9.51
N LYS A 153 13.55 2.16 -9.33
CA LYS A 153 13.34 0.91 -10.10
C LYS A 153 13.28 1.18 -11.61
N SER A 154 12.56 2.22 -12.02
CA SER A 154 12.38 2.59 -13.43
C SER A 154 13.68 3.05 -14.12
N ALA A 155 14.59 3.69 -13.38
CA ALA A 155 15.90 4.11 -13.90
C ALA A 155 16.88 2.93 -14.06
N SER A 156 16.79 1.91 -13.18
CA SER A 156 17.65 0.71 -13.24
C SER A 156 17.32 -0.21 -14.42
N SER A 157 16.11 -0.12 -14.98
CA SER A 157 15.68 -0.92 -16.15
C SER A 157 15.96 -0.26 -17.50
N SER A 158 16.44 0.99 -17.55
CA SER A 158 16.65 1.74 -18.79
C SER A 158 18.13 1.83 -19.19
N THR A 159 18.71 0.73 -19.67
CA THR A 159 20.00 0.72 -20.39
C THR A 159 19.84 0.85 -21.92
N GLY A 160 18.70 1.32 -22.42
CA GLY A 160 18.46 1.55 -23.85
C GLY A 160 17.70 2.85 -24.13
N THR A 161 18.39 3.83 -24.73
CA THR A 161 17.89 4.92 -25.59
C THR A 161 16.56 5.61 -25.24
N GLY A 162 16.64 6.88 -24.78
CA GLY A 162 15.53 7.85 -24.84
C GLY A 162 15.20 8.49 -23.48
N THR A 163 15.67 9.72 -23.25
CA THR A 163 15.60 10.49 -21.99
C THR A 163 14.20 10.98 -21.56
N LEU A 164 13.12 10.36 -22.04
CA LEU A 164 11.74 10.69 -21.65
C LEU A 164 10.87 9.47 -21.29
N SER A 165 11.37 8.24 -21.50
CA SER A 165 10.62 7.00 -21.23
C SER A 165 10.64 6.54 -19.76
N SER A 166 11.51 7.12 -18.93
CA SER A 166 11.75 6.69 -17.54
C SER A 166 10.64 7.06 -16.55
N LEU A 167 9.73 7.97 -16.91
CA LEU A 167 8.66 8.42 -16.00
C LEU A 167 7.39 7.55 -16.06
N TYR A 168 7.25 6.71 -17.09
CA TYR A 168 5.99 6.00 -17.37
C TYR A 168 6.16 4.49 -17.55
N SER A 169 7.32 3.94 -17.23
CA SER A 169 7.62 2.50 -17.38
C SER A 169 6.79 1.58 -16.47
N TRP A 170 6.03 2.13 -15.51
CA TRP A 170 5.30 1.32 -14.53
C TRP A 170 4.09 0.57 -15.08
N LEU A 171 3.58 0.99 -16.23
CA LEU A 171 2.43 0.37 -16.89
C LEU A 171 2.82 -0.64 -17.99
N THR A 172 4.12 -0.80 -18.29
CA THR A 172 4.58 -1.28 -19.61
C THR A 172 4.94 -2.76 -19.77
N SER A 173 4.55 -3.65 -18.86
CA SER A 173 4.74 -5.10 -19.13
C SER A 173 3.72 -6.03 -18.47
N GLY A 174 3.60 -7.21 -19.08
CA GLY A 174 2.48 -8.15 -18.94
C GLY A 174 2.41 -8.88 -17.60
N THR A 175 1.22 -9.42 -17.30
CA THR A 175 0.79 -10.29 -16.17
C THR A 175 1.18 -9.92 -14.72
N THR A 176 2.27 -9.18 -14.50
CA THR A 176 2.80 -8.68 -13.22
C THR A 176 3.26 -7.25 -13.48
N ALA A 177 2.69 -6.27 -12.78
CA ALA A 177 3.04 -4.86 -12.91
C ALA A 177 4.55 -4.64 -12.69
N PRO A 178 5.38 -4.38 -13.73
CA PRO A 178 6.83 -4.44 -13.62
C PRO A 178 7.39 -3.42 -12.62
N ASN A 179 6.69 -2.30 -12.43
CA ASN A 179 7.11 -1.26 -11.47
C ASN A 179 6.07 -0.96 -10.40
N SER A 180 5.16 -1.90 -10.12
CA SER A 180 4.42 -1.83 -8.85
C SER A 180 5.34 -2.19 -7.70
N LEU A 181 5.08 -1.60 -6.53
CA LEU A 181 5.69 -2.03 -5.28
C LEU A 181 5.04 -3.32 -4.73
N MET A 182 4.08 -3.90 -5.45
CA MET A 182 3.41 -5.15 -5.11
C MET A 182 3.60 -6.21 -6.19
N VAL A 183 3.75 -7.47 -5.76
CA VAL A 183 3.91 -8.64 -6.63
C VAL A 183 2.56 -9.05 -7.26
N ARG A 184 1.47 -8.82 -6.53
CA ARG A 184 0.10 -9.21 -6.90
C ARG A 184 -0.78 -7.97 -7.08
N SER A 185 -1.91 -8.13 -7.75
CA SER A 185 -2.91 -7.08 -7.92
C SER A 185 -3.51 -6.57 -6.60
N SER A 186 -3.50 -7.43 -5.58
CA SER A 186 -3.95 -7.17 -4.20
C SER A 186 -3.06 -7.92 -3.21
N ALA A 187 -2.94 -7.40 -1.98
CA ALA A 187 -2.31 -8.09 -0.86
C ALA A 187 -3.17 -7.83 0.40
N PRO A 188 -4.31 -8.54 0.56
CA PRO A 188 -5.25 -8.33 1.66
C PRO A 188 -4.62 -8.61 3.04
N GLU A 189 -3.53 -9.38 3.11
CA GLU A 189 -2.76 -9.58 4.33
C GLU A 189 -1.99 -8.33 4.80
N PHE A 190 -1.76 -7.36 3.90
CA PHE A 190 -1.07 -6.08 4.14
C PHE A 190 -1.89 -4.91 3.60
N PRO A 191 -3.07 -4.66 4.19
CA PRO A 191 -4.08 -3.78 3.60
C PRO A 191 -3.70 -2.29 3.60
N TRP A 192 -2.97 -1.81 4.60
CA TRP A 192 -2.52 -0.42 4.68
C TRP A 192 -1.34 -0.14 3.74
N PHE A 193 -0.40 -1.07 3.64
CA PHE A 193 0.66 -1.02 2.64
C PHE A 193 0.05 -1.04 1.23
N THR A 194 -0.88 -1.96 0.99
CA THR A 194 -1.57 -2.06 -0.30
C THR A 194 -2.29 -0.76 -0.64
N ALA A 195 -3.03 -0.18 0.31
CA ALA A 195 -3.72 1.08 0.10
C ALA A 195 -2.75 2.23 -0.24
N ALA A 196 -1.58 2.31 0.41
CA ALA A 196 -0.56 3.31 0.10
C ALA A 196 -0.02 3.17 -1.33
N VAL A 197 0.33 1.94 -1.74
CA VAL A 197 0.83 1.68 -3.10
C VAL A 197 -0.24 1.99 -4.15
N LEU A 198 -1.48 1.51 -3.97
CA LEU A 198 -2.57 1.76 -4.90
C LEU A 198 -2.92 3.26 -4.99
N GLN A 199 -2.86 3.99 -3.87
CA GLN A 199 -3.09 5.44 -3.87
C GLN A 199 -2.03 6.16 -4.68
N LEU A 200 -0.77 5.76 -4.53
CA LEU A 200 0.32 6.34 -5.29
C LEU A 200 0.17 6.06 -6.79
N GLU A 201 -0.16 4.84 -7.19
CA GLU A 201 -0.41 4.48 -8.59
C GLU A 201 -1.61 5.22 -9.16
N THR A 202 -2.70 5.35 -8.40
CA THR A 202 -3.88 6.13 -8.77
C THR A 202 -3.52 7.60 -9.00
N GLN A 203 -2.69 8.18 -8.13
CA GLN A 203 -2.23 9.55 -8.28
C GLN A 203 -1.42 9.73 -9.57
N HIS A 204 -0.57 8.78 -9.94
CA HIS A 204 0.15 8.81 -11.21
C HIS A 204 -0.78 8.66 -12.43
N GLU A 205 -1.80 7.80 -12.34
CA GLU A 205 -2.82 7.63 -13.39
C GLU A 205 -3.62 8.93 -13.61
N ILE A 206 -3.91 9.67 -12.54
CA ILE A 206 -4.59 10.96 -12.60
C ILE A 206 -3.67 12.05 -13.15
N THR A 207 -2.44 12.18 -12.63
CA THR A 207 -1.51 13.27 -13.01
C THR A 207 -0.94 13.12 -14.42
N SER A 208 -0.76 11.89 -14.92
CA SER A 208 -0.42 11.63 -16.32
C SER A 208 -1.54 12.01 -17.29
N GLY A 209 -2.76 12.23 -16.78
CA GLY A 209 -3.94 12.47 -17.59
C GLY A 209 -4.51 11.20 -18.23
N LEU A 210 -3.96 10.01 -17.95
CA LEU A 210 -4.45 8.74 -18.49
C LEU A 210 -5.93 8.54 -18.16
N TRP A 211 -6.28 8.66 -16.87
CA TRP A 211 -7.68 8.49 -16.42
C TRP A 211 -8.63 9.46 -17.11
N LYS A 212 -8.28 10.75 -17.13
CA LYS A 212 -9.09 11.80 -17.76
C LYS A 212 -9.33 11.53 -19.24
N ASN A 213 -8.27 11.24 -20.00
CA ASN A 213 -8.38 11.06 -21.45
C ASN A 213 -9.09 9.75 -21.81
N LEU A 214 -8.96 8.72 -20.98
CA LEU A 214 -9.70 7.47 -21.14
C LEU A 214 -11.21 7.68 -21.00
N LEU A 215 -11.67 8.45 -20.02
CA LEU A 215 -13.09 8.80 -19.88
C LEU A 215 -13.60 9.61 -21.08
N ILE A 216 -12.80 10.57 -21.57
CA ILE A 216 -13.13 11.35 -22.77
C ILE A 216 -13.23 10.46 -24.00
N GLU A 217 -12.33 9.49 -24.16
CA GLU A 217 -12.32 8.59 -25.30
C GLU A 217 -13.56 7.67 -25.30
N PHE A 218 -13.95 7.11 -24.16
CA PHE A 218 -15.19 6.34 -24.06
C PHE A 218 -16.44 7.16 -24.35
N HIS A 219 -16.44 8.44 -23.97
CA HIS A 219 -17.56 9.32 -24.28
C HIS A 219 -17.63 9.65 -25.78
N LYS A 220 -16.48 9.87 -26.43
CA LYS A 220 -16.40 10.18 -27.87
C LYS A 220 -16.72 8.96 -28.74
N ASN A 221 -16.25 7.79 -28.34
CA ASN A 221 -16.36 6.54 -29.10
C ASN A 221 -17.01 5.45 -28.25
N PRO A 222 -18.35 5.45 -28.12
CA PRO A 222 -19.04 4.49 -27.27
C PRO A 222 -18.77 3.03 -27.64
N ASP A 223 -18.54 2.70 -28.91
CA ASP A 223 -18.34 1.30 -29.33
C ASP A 223 -16.92 0.77 -29.12
N THR A 224 -16.02 1.58 -28.55
CA THR A 224 -14.63 1.18 -28.32
C THR A 224 -14.50 0.22 -27.13
N THR A 225 -13.54 -0.71 -27.21
CA THR A 225 -13.18 -1.56 -26.07
C THR A 225 -12.21 -0.85 -25.13
N VAL A 226 -12.07 -1.36 -23.90
CA VAL A 226 -11.09 -0.81 -22.94
C VAL A 226 -9.67 -0.88 -23.52
N GLU A 227 -9.29 -1.98 -24.15
CA GLU A 227 -7.96 -2.17 -24.73
C GLU A 227 -7.70 -1.21 -25.90
N ALA A 228 -8.69 -1.00 -26.77
CA ALA A 228 -8.57 -0.10 -27.92
C ALA A 228 -8.46 1.36 -27.48
N ALA A 229 -9.32 1.80 -26.54
CA ALA A 229 -9.26 3.14 -25.97
C ALA A 229 -7.95 3.38 -25.21
N LEU A 230 -7.53 2.41 -24.40
CA LEU A 230 -6.29 2.50 -23.63
C LEU A 230 -5.09 2.64 -24.55
N LYS A 231 -4.98 1.79 -25.58
CA LYS A 231 -3.89 1.89 -26.56
C LYS A 231 -3.83 3.28 -27.20
N LYS A 232 -4.96 3.78 -27.69
CA LYS A 232 -5.04 5.10 -28.32
C LYS A 232 -4.65 6.23 -27.38
N VAL A 233 -5.17 6.24 -26.16
CA VAL A 233 -4.86 7.28 -25.17
C VAL A 233 -3.39 7.23 -24.77
N CYS A 234 -2.79 6.04 -24.66
CA CYS A 234 -1.37 5.91 -24.41
C CYS A 234 -0.53 6.46 -25.56
N ASP A 235 -0.90 6.16 -26.82
CA ASP A 235 -0.23 6.70 -28.00
C ASP A 235 -0.33 8.24 -28.04
N ASP A 236 -1.52 8.81 -27.76
CA ASP A 236 -1.77 10.26 -27.74
C ASP A 236 -0.98 10.99 -26.62
N LEU A 237 -0.83 10.35 -25.46
CA LEU A 237 -0.10 10.89 -24.31
C LEU A 237 1.39 10.55 -24.32
N VAL A 238 1.87 9.83 -25.33
CA VAL A 238 3.26 9.34 -25.43
C VAL A 238 3.66 8.52 -24.19
N LEU A 239 2.70 7.75 -23.68
CA LEU A 239 2.92 6.78 -22.60
C LEU A 239 3.36 5.45 -23.21
N GLY A 240 4.13 4.66 -22.47
CA GLY A 240 4.36 3.28 -22.88
C GLY A 240 3.06 2.45 -22.87
N PRO A 241 3.07 1.24 -23.45
CA PRO A 241 1.88 0.39 -23.50
C PRO A 241 1.35 0.14 -22.08
N VAL A 242 0.04 0.16 -21.86
CA VAL A 242 -0.54 -0.05 -20.53
C VAL A 242 -1.38 -1.32 -20.54
N ASN A 243 -1.19 -2.20 -19.57
CA ASN A 243 -2.08 -3.34 -19.37
C ASN A 243 -3.37 -2.89 -18.66
N SER A 244 -4.53 -3.19 -19.25
CA SER A 244 -5.84 -2.80 -18.70
C SER A 244 -6.06 -3.34 -17.29
N ASN A 245 -5.54 -4.52 -16.93
CA ASN A 245 -5.65 -5.09 -15.58
C ASN A 245 -4.92 -4.27 -14.49
N LEU A 246 -4.03 -3.36 -14.89
CA LEU A 246 -3.28 -2.50 -13.97
C LEU A 246 -3.96 -1.15 -13.72
N LEU A 247 -5.06 -0.85 -14.42
CA LEU A 247 -5.84 0.35 -14.15
C LEU A 247 -6.35 0.35 -12.71
N SER A 248 -6.25 1.51 -12.07
CA SER A 248 -6.52 1.67 -10.64
C SER A 248 -7.94 1.23 -10.28
N ILE A 249 -8.93 1.40 -11.17
CA ILE A 249 -10.30 0.93 -10.97
C ILE A 249 -10.40 -0.59 -10.73
N TYR A 250 -9.62 -1.41 -11.45
CA TYR A 250 -9.61 -2.85 -11.26
C TYR A 250 -8.79 -3.26 -10.04
N ARG A 251 -7.69 -2.57 -9.78
CA ARG A 251 -6.82 -2.89 -8.63
C ARG A 251 -7.47 -2.58 -7.30
N TRP A 252 -8.09 -1.41 -7.17
CA TRP A 252 -8.92 -1.09 -6.00
C TRP A 252 -10.11 -2.04 -5.89
N GLY A 253 -10.77 -2.37 -6.99
CA GLY A 253 -11.86 -3.34 -7.00
C GLY A 253 -11.44 -4.73 -6.50
N GLN A 254 -10.27 -5.21 -6.91
CA GLN A 254 -9.72 -6.49 -6.47
C GLN A 254 -9.39 -6.46 -4.97
N GLN A 255 -8.78 -5.37 -4.48
CA GLN A 255 -8.52 -5.20 -3.06
C GLN A 255 -9.80 -5.15 -2.22
N VAL A 256 -10.86 -4.49 -2.72
CA VAL A 256 -12.19 -4.50 -2.06
C VAL A 256 -12.70 -5.93 -1.91
N ILE A 257 -12.68 -6.72 -2.99
CA ILE A 257 -13.17 -8.11 -2.97
C ILE A 257 -12.42 -8.95 -1.92
N ASP A 258 -11.09 -8.84 -1.91
CA ASP A 258 -10.22 -9.71 -1.12
C ASP A 258 -10.15 -9.34 0.37
N LEU A 259 -10.38 -8.07 0.72
CA LEU A 259 -10.24 -7.58 2.09
C LEU A 259 -11.40 -8.04 2.98
N HIS A 260 -11.14 -8.47 4.23
CA HIS A 260 -12.21 -8.88 5.14
C HIS A 260 -13.18 -7.73 5.48
N VAL A 261 -14.50 -8.01 5.59
CA VAL A 261 -15.54 -6.99 5.82
C VAL A 261 -15.35 -6.21 7.11
N GLY A 262 -14.87 -6.86 8.16
CA GLY A 262 -14.58 -6.23 9.45
C GLY A 262 -13.22 -5.52 9.54
N HIS A 263 -12.43 -5.49 8.46
CA HIS A 263 -11.11 -4.87 8.53
C HIS A 263 -11.22 -3.33 8.47
N PRO A 264 -10.53 -2.57 9.34
CA PRO A 264 -10.65 -1.11 9.40
C PRO A 264 -10.18 -0.35 8.15
N ALA A 265 -9.38 -0.99 7.28
CA ALA A 265 -8.96 -0.42 6.00
C ALA A 265 -10.02 -0.54 4.88
N LEU A 266 -11.11 -1.31 5.08
CA LEU A 266 -12.12 -1.49 4.04
C LEU A 266 -12.84 -0.19 3.65
N PRO A 267 -13.28 0.67 4.59
CA PRO A 267 -13.96 1.92 4.23
C PRO A 267 -13.10 2.85 3.36
N ILE A 268 -11.81 2.97 3.65
CA ILE A 268 -10.90 3.79 2.83
C ILE A 268 -10.64 3.14 1.46
N THR A 269 -10.50 1.82 1.40
CA THR A 269 -10.36 1.08 0.13
C THR A 269 -11.60 1.29 -0.75
N LEU A 270 -12.80 1.19 -0.17
CA LEU A 270 -14.06 1.47 -0.84
C LEU A 270 -14.15 2.93 -1.31
N HIS A 271 -13.74 3.89 -0.47
CA HIS A 271 -13.71 5.30 -0.85
C HIS A 271 -12.85 5.52 -2.09
N CYS A 272 -11.61 5.00 -2.11
CA CYS A 272 -10.72 5.11 -3.26
C CYS A 272 -11.29 4.42 -4.50
N PHE A 273 -11.88 3.23 -4.35
CA PHE A 273 -12.60 2.57 -5.45
C PHE A 273 -13.73 3.42 -6.00
N PHE A 274 -14.58 3.98 -5.13
CA PHE A 274 -15.73 4.77 -5.55
C PHE A 274 -15.34 6.10 -6.20
N MET A 275 -14.22 6.71 -5.82
CA MET A 275 -13.70 7.89 -6.53
C MET A 275 -13.44 7.59 -8.02
N MET A 276 -12.96 6.39 -8.34
CA MET A 276 -12.77 5.95 -9.73
C MET A 276 -14.10 5.50 -10.35
N HIS A 277 -14.86 4.66 -9.66
CA HIS A 277 -16.11 4.09 -10.19
C HIS A 277 -17.17 5.15 -10.49
N LEU A 278 -17.29 6.19 -9.65
CA LEU A 278 -18.27 7.26 -9.80
C LEU A 278 -17.75 8.45 -10.59
N ALA A 279 -16.55 8.34 -11.19
CA ALA A 279 -15.98 9.40 -12.00
C ALA A 279 -16.91 9.73 -13.18
N ARG A 280 -17.07 11.03 -13.44
CA ARG A 280 -17.77 11.54 -14.62
C ARG A 280 -16.76 11.91 -15.69
N THR A 281 -17.19 11.85 -16.94
CA THR A 281 -16.40 12.38 -18.05
C THR A 281 -16.14 13.87 -17.80
N PRO A 282 -14.88 14.35 -17.89
CA PRO A 282 -14.61 15.77 -17.78
C PRO A 282 -15.25 16.55 -18.94
N PRO A 283 -15.78 17.77 -18.70
CA PRO A 283 -16.39 18.57 -19.74
C PRO A 283 -15.38 18.89 -20.85
N VAL A 284 -15.80 18.71 -22.09
CA VAL A 284 -15.03 19.08 -23.29
C VAL A 284 -15.66 20.33 -23.86
N SER A 285 -14.85 21.31 -24.25
CA SER A 285 -15.27 22.64 -24.71
C SER A 285 -16.49 22.58 -25.63
N GLY A 286 -17.63 23.13 -25.19
CA GLY A 286 -18.87 23.18 -25.94
C GLY A 286 -19.91 22.10 -25.59
N ASN A 287 -19.58 21.11 -24.77
CA ASN A 287 -20.53 20.07 -24.33
C ASN A 287 -20.44 19.85 -22.81
N TYR A 288 -21.51 20.24 -22.09
CA TYR A 288 -21.58 20.19 -20.63
C TYR A 288 -22.36 18.96 -20.10
N ASP A 289 -23.01 18.20 -20.98
CA ASP A 289 -23.71 16.99 -20.60
C ASP A 289 -22.74 15.80 -20.58
N CYS A 290 -22.06 15.64 -19.45
CA CYS A 290 -21.08 14.58 -19.25
C CYS A 290 -21.61 13.54 -18.26
N GLY A 291 -22.26 12.51 -18.81
CA GLY A 291 -22.63 11.31 -18.07
C GLY A 291 -21.42 10.49 -17.61
N SER A 292 -21.67 9.49 -16.75
CA SER A 292 -20.66 8.49 -16.41
C SER A 292 -20.48 7.50 -17.57
N VAL A 293 -19.24 7.18 -17.90
CA VAL A 293 -18.86 6.14 -18.86
C VAL A 293 -18.34 4.88 -18.16
N THR A 294 -18.47 4.79 -16.83
CA THR A 294 -17.82 3.73 -16.04
C THR A 294 -18.33 2.32 -16.39
N GLN A 295 -19.55 2.20 -16.94
CA GLN A 295 -20.07 0.92 -17.41
C GLN A 295 -19.14 0.24 -18.44
N LYS A 296 -18.37 1.01 -19.21
CA LYS A 296 -17.38 0.51 -20.17
C LYS A 296 -16.30 -0.37 -19.55
N PHE A 297 -15.88 -0.08 -18.32
CA PHE A 297 -14.91 -0.92 -17.61
C PHE A 297 -15.49 -2.28 -17.20
N TYR A 298 -16.80 -2.47 -17.28
CA TYR A 298 -17.47 -3.70 -16.86
C TYR A 298 -18.14 -4.45 -18.00
N GLU A 299 -17.85 -4.08 -19.25
CA GLU A 299 -18.35 -4.80 -20.42
C GLU A 299 -17.72 -6.18 -20.55
N GLY A 300 -18.51 -7.11 -21.10
CA GLY A 300 -18.11 -8.51 -21.24
C GLY A 300 -18.36 -9.35 -19.98
N TYR A 301 -18.29 -10.67 -20.17
CA TYR A 301 -18.63 -11.65 -19.14
C TYR A 301 -17.71 -11.55 -17.90
N VAL A 302 -16.39 -11.41 -18.12
CA VAL A 302 -15.39 -11.40 -17.06
C VAL A 302 -15.53 -10.16 -16.17
N ASN A 303 -15.53 -8.96 -16.76
CA ASN A 303 -15.60 -7.72 -15.98
C ASN A 303 -17.00 -7.47 -15.40
N GLY A 304 -18.05 -7.97 -16.04
CA GLY A 304 -19.41 -7.98 -15.47
C GLY A 304 -19.49 -8.85 -14.21
N ALA A 305 -18.92 -10.06 -14.24
CA ALA A 305 -18.84 -10.93 -13.07
C ALA A 305 -17.98 -10.32 -11.95
N PHE A 306 -16.90 -9.62 -12.31
CA PHE A 306 -16.07 -8.87 -11.36
C PHE A 306 -16.86 -7.78 -10.63
N LEU A 307 -17.64 -6.96 -11.36
CA LEU A 307 -18.53 -5.97 -10.74
C LEU A 307 -19.56 -6.62 -9.80
N GLY A 308 -20.09 -7.79 -10.17
CA GLY A 308 -20.99 -8.57 -9.32
C GLY A 308 -20.37 -8.95 -7.97
N LYS A 309 -19.09 -9.34 -7.96
CA LYS A 309 -18.34 -9.63 -6.72
C LYS A 309 -18.16 -8.38 -5.86
N ILE A 310 -17.83 -7.23 -6.46
CA ILE A 310 -17.72 -5.96 -5.74
C ILE A 310 -19.06 -5.58 -5.09
N LYS A 311 -20.17 -5.66 -5.84
CA LYS A 311 -21.51 -5.37 -5.29
C LYS A 311 -21.86 -6.27 -4.11
N THR A 312 -21.58 -7.56 -4.23
CA THR A 312 -21.76 -8.53 -3.14
C THR A 312 -20.95 -8.12 -1.92
N LYS A 313 -19.70 -7.71 -2.11
CA LYS A 313 -18.82 -7.29 -1.03
C LYS A 313 -19.30 -6.02 -0.34
N VAL A 314 -19.77 -5.04 -1.10
CA VAL A 314 -20.35 -3.79 -0.57
C VAL A 314 -21.58 -4.10 0.28
N LEU A 315 -22.48 -4.98 -0.20
CA LEU A 315 -23.65 -5.41 0.56
C LEU A 315 -23.27 -6.06 1.90
N GLN A 316 -22.32 -7.01 1.87
CA GLN A 316 -21.82 -7.65 3.09
C GLN A 316 -21.18 -6.65 4.06
N ALA A 317 -20.48 -5.62 3.54
CA ALA A 317 -19.92 -4.57 4.39
C ALA A 317 -21.02 -3.71 5.03
N THR A 318 -22.06 -3.35 4.26
CA THR A 318 -23.22 -2.63 4.78
C THR A 318 -23.89 -3.41 5.91
N GLU A 319 -24.21 -4.69 5.69
CA GLU A 319 -24.81 -5.58 6.69
C GLU A 319 -23.94 -5.64 7.96
N TYR A 320 -22.63 -5.86 7.80
CA TYR A 320 -21.68 -5.92 8.92
C TYR A 320 -21.64 -4.63 9.75
N TYR A 321 -21.60 -3.46 9.10
CA TYR A 321 -21.55 -2.19 9.83
C TYR A 321 -22.90 -1.78 10.42
N GLU A 322 -24.02 -2.18 9.81
CA GLU A 322 -25.36 -2.00 10.39
C GLU A 322 -25.55 -2.81 11.67
N GLU A 323 -25.05 -4.05 11.72
CA GLU A 323 -25.06 -4.88 12.93
C GLU A 323 -24.24 -4.28 14.09
N LEU A 324 -23.20 -3.50 13.78
CA LEU A 324 -22.35 -2.83 14.76
C LEU A 324 -22.95 -1.53 15.30
N LEU A 325 -23.96 -0.96 14.62
CA LEU A 325 -24.62 0.24 15.12
C LEU A 325 -25.43 -0.11 16.38
N PRO A 326 -25.39 0.74 17.43
CA PRO A 326 -26.23 0.54 18.59
C PRO A 326 -27.69 0.50 18.13
N GLN A 327 -28.39 -0.60 18.41
CA GLN A 327 -29.84 -0.65 18.26
C GLN A 327 -30.40 0.42 19.19
N GLU A 328 -31.05 1.45 18.65
CA GLU A 328 -31.74 2.43 19.49
C GLU A 328 -32.70 1.64 20.40
N PRO A 329 -32.70 1.89 21.73
CA PRO A 329 -33.66 1.24 22.60
C PRO A 329 -35.05 1.61 22.11
N HIS A 330 -35.78 0.62 21.57
CA HIS A 330 -37.17 0.78 21.19
C HIS A 330 -37.89 1.51 22.30
N GLY A 331 -38.39 2.71 21.97
CA GLY A 331 -39.01 3.59 22.92
C GLY A 331 -40.02 2.83 23.77
N GLN A 332 -39.85 2.90 25.09
CA GLN A 332 -40.95 2.75 26.01
C GLN A 332 -42.00 3.78 25.60
N GLN A 333 -42.97 3.37 24.79
CA GLN A 333 -44.30 3.96 24.78
C GLN A 333 -44.89 3.68 26.17
N ASN A 334 -44.50 4.51 27.14
CA ASN A 334 -45.16 4.56 28.42
C ASN A 334 -46.58 5.03 28.17
N ALA A 335 -47.50 4.09 28.35
CA ALA A 335 -48.90 4.33 28.56
C ALA A 335 -49.08 5.45 29.59
N HIS A 336 -49.56 6.61 29.13
CA HIS A 336 -50.31 7.55 29.95
C HIS A 336 -51.70 7.68 29.32
N ASN A 337 -52.51 6.66 29.56
CA ASN A 337 -53.96 6.70 29.45
C ASN A 337 -54.52 5.91 30.63
N THR A 338 -54.42 6.50 31.82
CA THR A 338 -55.30 6.25 32.97
C THR A 338 -55.01 7.29 34.05
N GLN A 339 -55.75 8.39 34.05
CA GLN A 339 -56.87 8.65 34.95
C GLN A 339 -57.49 10.01 34.65
#